data_AF-A0A969KMY3-F1
#
_entry.id   AF-A0A969KMY3-F1
#
_cell.length_a   1.000
_cell.length_b   1.000
_cell.length_c   1.000
_cell.angle_alpha   90.00
_cell.angle_beta   90.00
_cell.angle_gamma   90.00
#
_symmetry.space_group_name_H-M   'P 1'
#
loop_
_entity.id
_entity.type
_entity.pdbx_description
1 polymer ?
#
loop_
_entity_poly.entity_id
_entity_poly.type
_entity_poly.pdbx_seq_one_letter_code
_entity_poly.pdbx_strand_id
1 'polypeptide(L)' 'MATDADDYIFAVTENRGYVAMVLIERSGELYINEEAREKLKLLWPAAYETNMKLFIPRFAGELARGVIPINGVKVRTK' A
#
# COMPACT_ATOMS: atom_id res chain seq x y z
N MET A 1 -18.51 11.43 10.23
CA MET A 1 -17.60 10.41 9.68
C MET A 1 -16.21 10.79 10.13
N ALA A 2 -15.54 9.94 10.93
CA ALA A 2 -14.16 10.18 11.29
C ALA A 2 -13.33 10.08 10.00
N THR A 3 -12.78 11.20 9.54
CA THR A 3 -11.83 11.23 8.42
C THR A 3 -10.60 10.46 8.87
N ASP A 4 -10.47 9.22 8.38
CA ASP A 4 -9.25 8.45 8.60
C ASP A 4 -8.10 9.22 7.93
N ALA A 5 -7.30 9.90 8.74
CA ALA A 5 -6.29 10.83 8.28
C ALA A 5 -5.01 10.09 7.89
N ASP A 6 -5.10 9.12 6.99
CA ASP A 6 -3.93 8.43 6.46
C ASP A 6 -3.08 9.37 5.61
N ASP A 7 -1.76 9.25 5.75
CA ASP A 7 -0.80 10.09 5.04
C ASP A 7 -0.52 9.57 3.64
N TYR A 8 -0.65 8.26 3.46
CA TYR A 8 -0.62 7.61 2.16
C TYR A 8 -1.71 6.54 2.05
N ILE A 9 -2.12 6.23 0.82
CA ILE A 9 -2.85 5.01 0.50
C ILE A 9 -1.99 4.11 -0.36
N PHE A 10 -2.05 2.82 -0.08
CA PHE A 10 -1.28 1.77 -0.75
C PHE A 10 -2.23 0.74 -1.36
N ALA A 11 -2.00 0.39 -2.62
CA ALA A 11 -2.77 -0.61 -3.34
C ALA A 11 -1.87 -1.49 -4.22
N VAL A 12 -2.32 -2.71 -4.47
CA VAL A 12 -1.70 -3.64 -5.44
C VAL A 12 -2.79 -4.18 -6.35
N THR A 13 -2.50 -4.27 -7.63
CA THR A 13 -3.36 -4.94 -8.62
C THR A 13 -2.56 -5.97 -9.40
N GLU A 14 -3.27 -6.91 -10.01
CA GLU A 14 -2.72 -7.97 -10.81
C GLU A 14 -3.50 -8.10 -12.12
N ASN A 15 -2.79 -8.30 -13.22
CA ASN A 15 -3.37 -8.56 -14.53
C ASN A 15 -2.51 -9.58 -15.28
N ARG A 16 -3.00 -10.82 -15.44
CA ARG A 16 -2.35 -11.92 -16.17
C ARG A 16 -0.91 -12.23 -15.72
N GLY A 17 -0.67 -12.22 -14.41
CA GLY A 17 0.61 -12.44 -13.76
C GLY A 17 1.44 -11.18 -13.57
N TYR A 18 1.05 -10.04 -14.15
CA TYR A 18 1.73 -8.76 -13.96
C TYR A 18 1.16 -8.04 -12.74
N VAL A 19 2.02 -7.75 -11.77
CA VAL A 19 1.64 -7.07 -10.53
C VAL A 19 2.07 -5.61 -10.61
N ALA A 20 1.15 -4.71 -10.29
CA ALA A 20 1.42 -3.28 -10.15
C ALA A 20 1.15 -2.84 -8.72
N MET A 21 2.05 -2.03 -8.19
CA MET A 21 1.95 -1.43 -6.87
C MET A 21 1.87 0.09 -7.02
N VAL A 22 0.95 0.71 -6.28
CA VAL A 22 0.85 2.18 -6.20
C VAL A 22 0.79 2.62 -4.74
N LEU A 23 1.50 3.71 -4.44
CA LEU A 23 1.43 4.44 -3.19
C LEU A 23 1.10 5.90 -3.55
N ILE A 24 0.03 6.43 -2.98
CA ILE A 24 -0.44 7.79 -3.23
C ILE A 24 -0.34 8.57 -1.93
N GLU A 25 0.40 9.66 -1.92
CA GLU A 25 0.46 10.58 -0.79
C GLU A 25 -0.80 11.46 -0.75
N ARG A 26 -1.12 12.01 0.43
CA ARG A 26 -2.17 13.02 0.61
C ARG A 26 -2.07 14.19 -0.38
N SER A 27 -0.85 14.58 -0.79
CA SER A 27 -0.59 15.63 -1.78
C SER A 27 -1.08 15.28 -3.19
N GLY A 28 -1.35 13.99 -3.46
CA GLY A 28 -1.59 13.44 -4.79
C GLY A 28 -0.32 12.94 -5.49
N GLU A 29 0.86 13.05 -4.85
CA GLU A 29 2.10 12.47 -5.37
C GLU A 29 1.98 10.94 -5.46
N LEU A 30 2.43 10.39 -6.59
CA LEU A 30 2.29 8.99 -6.95
C LEU A 30 3.66 8.33 -7.01
N TYR A 31 3.79 7.21 -6.29
CA TYR A 31 4.94 6.32 -6.38
C TYR A 31 4.48 4.97 -6.94
N ILE A 32 5.23 4.39 -7.87
CA ILE A 32 4.83 3.17 -8.58
C ILE A 32 5.91 2.09 -8.47
N ASN A 33 5.48 0.85 -8.24
CA ASN A 33 6.32 -0.35 -8.20
C ASN A 33 7.52 -0.20 -7.23
N GLU A 34 8.76 -0.20 -7.74
CA GLU A 34 9.95 -0.14 -6.90
C GLU A 34 10.04 1.18 -6.13
N GLU A 35 9.58 2.29 -6.70
CA GLU A 35 9.55 3.58 -6.01
C GLU A 35 8.57 3.55 -4.81
N ALA A 36 7.39 2.96 -5.00
CA ALA A 36 6.44 2.72 -3.92
C ALA A 36 7.05 1.81 -2.85
N ARG A 37 7.78 0.76 -3.26
CA ARG A 37 8.46 -0.17 -2.36
C ARG A 37 9.51 0.52 -1.51
N GLU A 38 10.35 1.35 -2.12
CA GLU A 38 11.37 2.13 -1.44
C GLU A 38 10.74 3.11 -0.45
N LYS A 39 9.69 3.84 -0.86
CA LYS A 39 8.96 4.73 0.04
C LYS A 39 8.35 3.97 1.21
N LEU A 40 7.69 2.82 0.99
CA LEU A 40 7.14 2.00 2.06
C LEU A 40 8.20 1.49 3.04
N LYS A 41 9.42 1.15 2.58
CA LYS A 41 10.54 0.79 3.47
C LYS A 41 10.95 1.96 4.35
N LEU A 42 10.95 3.17 3.82
CA LEU A 42 11.25 4.40 4.59
C LEU A 42 10.14 4.70 5.61
N LEU A 43 8.88 4.49 5.25
CA LEU A 43 7.73 4.71 6.13
C LEU A 43 7.62 3.64 7.23
N TRP A 44 8.04 2.40 6.94
CA TRP A 44 7.96 1.25 7.85
C TRP A 44 9.32 0.59 8.10
N PRO A 45 10.31 1.30 8.66
CA PRO A 45 11.69 0.81 8.74
C PRO A 45 11.83 -0.51 9.50
N ALA A 46 11.01 -0.74 10.53
CA ALA A 46 11.00 -1.97 11.32
C ALA A 46 9.83 -2.92 11.01
N ALA A 47 8.85 -2.47 10.23
CA ALA A 47 7.59 -3.18 10.03
C ALA A 47 7.35 -3.60 8.57
N TYR A 48 8.17 -3.14 7.62
CA TYR A 48 7.96 -3.36 6.20
C TYR A 48 7.76 -4.84 5.84
N GLU A 49 8.68 -5.71 6.26
CA GLU A 49 8.61 -7.15 5.96
C GLU A 49 7.36 -7.82 6.56
N THR A 50 7.05 -7.50 7.82
CA THR A 50 5.86 -8.04 8.50
C THR A 50 4.58 -7.54 7.84
N ASN A 51 4.51 -6.25 7.49
CA ASN A 51 3.38 -5.65 6.81
C ASN A 51 3.17 -6.26 5.43
N MET A 52 4.23 -6.48 4.65
CA MET A 52 4.11 -7.14 3.35
C MET A 52 3.60 -8.58 3.47
N LYS A 53 4.10 -9.35 4.45
CA LYS A 53 3.63 -10.71 4.71
C LYS A 53 2.15 -10.76 5.14
N LEU A 54 1.65 -9.71 5.77
CA LEU A 54 0.24 -9.61 6.17
C LEU A 54 -0.66 -9.11 5.02
N PHE A 55 -0.25 -8.03 4.34
CA PHE A 55 -1.07 -7.34 3.36
C PHE A 55 -1.15 -8.05 2.02
N ILE A 56 -0.03 -8.57 1.49
CA ILE A 56 -0.03 -9.19 0.16
C ILE A 56 -1.01 -10.38 0.07
N PRO A 57 -1.07 -11.32 1.03
CA PRO A 57 -2.07 -12.39 1.01
C PRO A 57 -3.51 -11.87 1.10
N ARG A 58 -3.76 -10.86 1.95
CA ARG A 58 -5.09 -10.23 2.07
C ARG A 58 -5.51 -9.59 0.74
N PHE A 59 -4.59 -8.87 0.10
CA PHE A 59 -4.81 -8.17 -1.16
C PHE A 59 -5.12 -9.16 -2.28
N ALA A 60 -4.40 -10.29 -2.35
CA ALA A 60 -4.68 -11.36 -3.29
C ALA A 60 -6.11 -11.92 -3.11
N GLY A 61 -6.56 -12.10 -1.86
CA GLY A 61 -7.94 -12.53 -1.57
C GLY A 61 -9.01 -11.50 -1.93
N GLU A 62 -8.70 -10.20 -1.86
CA GLU A 62 -9.58 -9.12 -2.33
C GLU A 62 -9.64 -9.06 -3.85
N LEU A 63 -8.49 -9.13 -4.53
CA LEU A 63 -8.40 -9.18 -5.99
C LEU A 63 -9.15 -10.39 -6.58
N ALA A 64 -9.05 -11.56 -5.96
CA ALA A 64 -9.78 -12.76 -6.36
C ALA A 64 -11.31 -12.59 -6.28
N ARG A 65 -11.80 -11.62 -5.50
CA ARG A 65 -13.22 -11.26 -5.38
C ARG A 65 -13.62 -10.06 -6.25
N GLY A 66 -12.72 -9.59 -7.11
CA GLY A 66 -12.95 -8.42 -7.96
C GLY A 66 -12.90 -7.08 -7.20
N VAL A 67 -12.28 -7.05 -6.01
CA VAL A 67 -12.15 -5.84 -5.19
C VAL A 67 -10.73 -5.29 -5.34
N ILE A 68 -10.60 -3.98 -5.54
CA ILE A 68 -9.30 -3.31 -5.52
C ILE A 68 -8.87 -3.15 -4.06
N PRO A 69 -7.78 -3.82 -3.63
CA PRO A 69 -7.33 -3.76 -2.25
C PRO A 69 -6.67 -2.41 -1.97
N ILE A 70 -7.09 -1.76 -0.89
CA ILE A 70 -6.54 -0.48 -0.43
C ILE A 70 -6.19 -0.60 1.05
N ASN A 71 -5.05 -0.05 1.43
CA ASN A 71 -4.65 0.08 2.81
C ASN A 71 -4.10 1.48 3.09
N GLY A 72 -4.55 2.07 4.19
CA GLY A 72 -4.02 3.32 4.72
C GLY A 72 -2.64 3.15 5.34
N VAL A 73 -1.76 4.11 5.11
CA VAL A 73 -0.44 4.18 5.74
C VAL A 73 -0.38 5.46 6.55
N LYS A 74 -0.20 5.30 7.87
CA LYS A 74 0.04 6.41 8.79
C LYS A 74 1.52 6.55 9.06
N VAL A 75 2.03 7.76 8.96
CA VAL A 75 3.36 8.11 9.46
C VAL A 75 3.20 8.50 10.91
N ARG A 76 3.87 7.77 11.81
CA ARG A 76 4.01 8.28 13.18
C ARG A 76 4.96 9.47 13.14
N THR A 77 4.40 10.67 13.09
CA THR A 77 5.12 11.88 13.49
C THR A 77 5.47 11.73 14.97
N LYS A 78 6.76 11.90 15.29
CA LYS A 78 7.23 12.00 16.68
C LYS A 78 6.69 13.27 17.33
#